data_AF-A0A7Y2ELE7-F1
#
_entry.id   AF-A0A7Y2ELE7-F1
#
_cell.length_a   1.000
_cell.length_b   1.000
_cell.length_c   1.000
_cell.angle_alpha   90.00
_cell.angle_beta   90.00
_cell.angle_gamma   90.00
#
_symmetry.space_group_name_H-M   'P 1'
#
loop_
_entity.id
_entity.type
_entity.pdbx_description
1 polymer ?
#
loop_
_entity_poly.entity_id
_entity_poly.type
_entity_poly.pdbx_seq_one_letter_code
_entity_poly.pdbx_strand_id
1 'polypeptide(L)'
;METYQDSYSQRLLYDNLAGFSYGLELLETPEGWYGIATARFLPPIKLSYGSSPLNPPTSDPISDPEGLMLRSKSPDAIQTSSGDLHVFLAYETNSDDVIRLDYGSSFSNTPTIHNYEGFGFITNGAVRDINSLEIAGDLLLVFPFSNGSVITMNFQDSFDNIVDVSGPD
;
A
#
# COMPACT_ATOMS: atom_id res chain seq x y z
N MET A 1 24.11 32.64 -23.38
CA MET A 1 24.06 31.17 -23.31
C MET A 1 24.05 30.85 -21.83
N GLU A 2 22.87 30.81 -21.22
CA GLU A 2 22.73 30.50 -19.79
C GLU A 2 22.87 28.99 -19.61
N THR A 3 23.86 28.58 -18.83
CA THR A 3 24.04 27.21 -18.39
C THR A 3 22.99 26.88 -17.33
N TYR A 4 21.97 26.15 -17.73
CA TYR A 4 21.04 25.47 -16.85
C TYR A 4 21.80 24.33 -16.14
N GLN A 5 22.31 24.60 -14.94
CA GLN A 5 22.78 23.54 -14.05
C GLN A 5 21.58 23.00 -13.28
N ASP A 6 21.06 21.87 -13.74
CA ASP A 6 20.19 21.02 -12.94
C ASP A 6 20.99 20.50 -11.74
N SER A 7 20.83 21.14 -10.59
CA SER A 7 21.26 20.57 -9.32
C SER A 7 20.21 19.56 -8.85
N TYR A 8 20.14 18.39 -9.49
CA TYR A 8 19.53 17.20 -8.88
C TYR A 8 20.45 16.75 -7.74
N SER A 9 20.45 17.47 -6.62
CA SER A 9 21.07 16.97 -5.40
C SER A 9 20.25 15.76 -4.96
N GLN A 10 20.72 14.55 -5.25
CA GLN A 10 20.18 13.34 -4.66
C GLN A 10 20.40 13.43 -3.15
N ARG A 11 19.38 13.87 -2.42
CA ARG A 11 19.39 13.88 -0.97
C ARG A 11 18.68 12.60 -0.53
N LEU A 12 19.48 11.56 -0.32
CA LEU A 12 19.04 10.30 0.28
C LEU A 12 18.46 10.60 1.66
N LEU A 13 17.14 10.44 1.82
CA LEU A 13 16.48 10.67 3.11
C LEU A 13 16.71 9.55 4.11
N TYR A 14 17.30 8.44 3.67
CA TYR A 14 17.86 7.39 4.51
C TYR A 14 19.09 6.78 3.86
N ASP A 15 20.28 7.05 4.42
CA ASP A 15 21.52 6.33 4.10
C ASP A 15 21.53 4.87 4.61
N ASN A 16 20.40 4.37 5.14
CA ASN A 16 20.29 3.06 5.77
C ASN A 16 18.87 2.47 5.72
N LEU A 17 18.18 2.53 4.58
CA LEU A 17 17.29 1.42 4.28
C LEU A 17 18.18 0.20 4.02
N ALA A 18 18.60 -0.48 5.09
CA ALA A 18 19.30 -1.76 5.01
C ALA A 18 18.40 -2.89 4.44
N GLY A 19 17.25 -2.52 3.86
CA GLY A 19 16.29 -3.40 3.23
C GLY A 19 16.13 -3.05 1.76
N PHE A 20 16.02 -4.09 0.93
CA PHE A 20 15.64 -3.94 -0.47
C PHE A 20 14.27 -3.26 -0.55
N SER A 21 14.22 -2.08 -1.16
CA SER A 21 12.95 -1.39 -1.46
C SER A 21 12.11 -2.25 -2.38
N TYR A 22 10.84 -2.43 -2.04
CA TYR A 22 9.90 -3.30 -2.75
C TYR A 22 8.73 -2.56 -3.39
N GLY A 23 8.49 -1.31 -3.01
CA GLY A 23 7.44 -0.51 -3.59
C GLY A 23 7.37 0.87 -2.96
N LEU A 24 6.82 1.79 -3.74
CA LEU A 24 6.49 3.15 -3.33
C LEU A 24 5.14 3.48 -3.92
N GLU A 25 4.23 3.95 -3.09
CA GLU A 25 2.97 4.55 -3.52
C GLU A 25 2.93 6.01 -3.08
N LEU A 26 2.43 6.88 -3.95
CA LEU A 26 2.24 8.31 -3.66
C LEU A 26 0.76 8.64 -3.74
N LEU A 27 0.25 9.33 -2.73
CA LEU A 27 -1.14 9.76 -2.67
C LEU A 27 -1.21 11.26 -2.44
N GLU A 28 -1.98 11.94 -3.29
CA GLU A 28 -2.41 13.31 -3.04
C GLU A 28 -3.71 13.29 -2.22
N THR A 29 -3.71 13.99 -1.09
CA THR A 29 -4.87 14.17 -0.23
C THR A 29 -5.15 15.67 -0.07
N PRO A 30 -6.31 16.06 0.47
CA PRO A 30 -6.56 17.47 0.82
C PRO A 30 -5.54 18.07 1.80
N GLU A 31 -4.83 17.25 2.58
CA GLU A 31 -3.79 17.68 3.53
C GLU A 31 -2.41 17.83 2.88
N GLY A 32 -2.24 17.30 1.67
CA GLY A 32 -1.00 17.30 0.92
C GLY A 32 -0.62 15.93 0.37
N TRP A 33 0.64 15.84 -0.05
CA TRP A 33 1.26 14.67 -0.64
C TRP A 33 1.87 13.78 0.43
N TYR A 34 1.50 12.50 0.36
CA TYR A 34 2.01 11.44 1.22
C TYR A 34 2.54 10.31 0.36
N GLY A 35 3.27 9.39 0.99
CA GLY A 35 3.61 8.13 0.38
C GLY A 35 3.80 7.01 1.37
N ILE A 36 3.82 5.79 0.85
CA ILE A 36 4.16 4.58 1.59
C ILE A 36 5.32 3.92 0.86
N ALA A 37 6.43 3.76 1.55
CA ALA A 37 7.56 2.99 1.07
C ALA A 37 7.60 1.64 1.81
N THR A 38 7.76 0.55 1.06
CA THR A 38 7.91 -0.79 1.62
C THR A 38 9.33 -1.31 1.40
N ALA A 39 9.81 -2.13 2.33
CA ALA A 39 11.12 -2.74 2.22
C ALA A 39 11.13 -4.14 2.85
N ARG A 40 12.01 -5.01 2.33
CA ARG A 40 12.05 -6.42 2.72
C ARG A 40 12.22 -6.68 4.23
N PHE A 41 13.01 -5.86 4.91
CA PHE A 41 13.42 -6.12 6.30
C PHE A 41 13.06 -4.99 7.27
N LEU A 42 12.19 -4.09 6.83
CA LEU A 42 11.71 -2.98 7.65
C LEU A 42 10.18 -2.93 7.55
N PRO A 43 9.50 -2.45 8.61
CA PRO A 43 8.10 -2.06 8.48
C PRO A 43 7.94 -1.01 7.35
N PRO A 44 6.75 -0.90 6.75
CA PRO A 44 6.44 0.19 5.84
C PRO A 44 6.72 1.53 6.50
N ILE A 45 7.13 2.49 5.68
CA ILE A 45 7.46 3.85 6.12
C ILE A 45 6.44 4.79 5.49
N LYS A 46 5.77 5.57 6.34
CA LYS A 46 4.95 6.69 5.91
C LYS A 46 5.87 7.86 5.57
N LEU A 47 5.66 8.45 4.40
CA LEU A 47 6.34 9.64 3.91
C LEU A 47 5.35 10.80 3.85
N SER A 48 5.77 12.00 4.28
CA SER A 48 4.97 13.21 4.16
C SER A 48 5.77 14.30 3.43
N TYR A 49 5.27 14.71 2.27
CA TYR A 49 5.89 15.69 1.39
C TYR A 49 5.26 17.09 1.54
N GLY A 50 4.12 17.21 2.23
CA GLY A 50 3.40 18.47 2.36
C GLY A 50 2.77 18.90 1.05
N SER A 51 2.93 20.15 0.63
CA SER A 51 2.19 20.70 -0.52
C SER A 51 2.63 20.21 -1.91
N SER A 52 3.71 19.45 -2.02
CA SER A 52 4.24 19.01 -3.31
C SER A 52 5.05 17.73 -3.15
N PRO A 53 4.92 16.74 -4.05
CA PRO A 53 5.72 15.52 -4.02
C PRO A 53 7.21 15.78 -4.34
N LEU A 54 7.55 16.99 -4.78
CA LEU A 54 8.93 17.40 -5.04
C LEU A 54 9.65 17.91 -3.78
N ASN A 55 8.92 18.13 -2.68
CA ASN A 55 9.53 18.50 -1.41
C ASN A 55 10.30 17.31 -0.82
N PRO A 56 11.34 17.54 0.01
CA PRO A 56 11.95 16.46 0.78
C PRO A 56 10.95 15.92 1.81
N PRO A 57 10.58 14.62 1.78
CA PRO A 57 9.63 14.10 2.76
C PRO A 57 10.22 14.00 4.17
N THR A 58 9.36 14.12 5.17
CA THR A 58 9.59 13.52 6.49
C THR A 58 9.13 12.06 6.46
N SER A 59 9.66 11.26 7.37
CA SER A 59 9.48 9.81 7.39
C SER A 59 9.12 9.31 8.78
N ASP A 60 8.15 8.42 8.86
CA ASP A 60 7.69 7.81 10.10
C ASP A 60 7.43 6.31 9.87
N PRO A 61 8.23 5.41 10.47
CA PRO A 61 7.97 3.97 10.40
C PRO A 61 6.60 3.64 10.98
N ILE A 62 5.81 2.84 10.27
CA ILE A 62 4.53 2.38 10.78
C ILE A 62 4.80 1.31 11.85
N SER A 63 4.22 1.51 13.03
CA SER A 63 4.35 0.57 14.14
C SER A 63 3.83 -0.81 13.76
N ASP A 64 4.63 -1.84 14.00
CA ASP A 64 4.30 -3.24 13.70
C ASP A 64 4.31 -4.09 14.98
N PRO A 65 3.32 -3.90 15.88
CA PRO A 65 3.33 -4.53 17.20
C PRO A 65 3.24 -6.06 17.12
N GLU A 66 2.63 -6.58 16.07
CA GLU A 66 2.42 -8.02 15.85
C GLU A 66 3.47 -8.64 14.92
N GLY A 67 4.41 -7.84 14.41
CA GLY A 67 5.46 -8.31 13.49
C GLY A 67 4.90 -8.78 12.14
N LEU A 68 3.70 -8.33 11.80
CA LEU A 68 3.00 -8.74 10.59
C LEU A 68 3.61 -8.08 9.37
N MET A 69 4.10 -6.84 9.46
CA MET A 69 4.44 -5.95 8.33
C MET A 69 5.82 -6.17 7.68
N LEU A 70 6.60 -7.13 8.16
CA LEU A 70 7.89 -7.47 7.57
C LEU A 70 7.72 -8.15 6.20
N ARG A 71 8.54 -7.76 5.22
CA ARG A 71 8.47 -8.25 3.82
C ARG A 71 7.19 -7.87 3.07
N SER A 72 6.50 -6.85 3.55
CA SER A 72 5.49 -6.17 2.76
C SER A 72 6.10 -5.61 1.46
N LYS A 73 5.29 -5.59 0.41
CA LYS A 73 5.61 -5.08 -0.93
C LYS A 73 4.35 -4.48 -1.55
N SER A 74 4.52 -3.83 -2.71
CA SER A 74 3.40 -3.37 -3.53
C SER A 74 2.34 -2.62 -2.72
N PRO A 75 2.73 -1.51 -2.06
CA PRO A 75 1.75 -0.68 -1.41
C PRO A 75 0.81 -0.10 -2.47
N ASP A 76 -0.47 -0.04 -2.15
CA ASP A 76 -1.48 0.61 -2.97
C ASP A 76 -2.43 1.36 -2.03
N ALA A 77 -2.75 2.61 -2.36
CA ALA A 77 -3.46 3.50 -1.47
C ALA A 77 -4.69 4.07 -2.17
N ILE A 78 -5.80 4.16 -1.44
CA ILE A 78 -7.05 4.70 -1.94
C ILE A 78 -7.68 5.61 -0.90
N GLN A 79 -8.20 6.75 -1.37
CA GLN A 79 -9.22 7.52 -0.65
C GLN A 79 -10.57 7.22 -1.29
N THR A 80 -11.48 6.64 -0.52
CA THR A 80 -12.84 6.34 -0.99
C THR A 80 -13.66 7.63 -1.13
N SER A 81 -14.80 7.54 -1.79
CA SER A 81 -15.76 8.65 -1.90
C SER A 81 -16.39 9.05 -0.57
N SER A 82 -16.39 8.17 0.44
CA SER A 82 -16.74 8.52 1.84
C SER A 82 -15.66 9.36 2.53
N GLY A 83 -14.45 9.42 1.95
CA GLY A 83 -13.29 10.14 2.47
C GLY A 83 -12.35 9.27 3.30
N ASP A 84 -12.64 7.98 3.45
CA ASP A 84 -11.81 7.04 4.20
C ASP A 84 -10.57 6.65 3.40
N LEU A 85 -9.44 6.56 4.09
CA LEU A 85 -8.12 6.28 3.55
C LEU A 85 -7.66 4.89 3.96
N HIS A 86 -7.37 4.07 2.95
CA HIS A 86 -6.87 2.72 3.12
C HIS A 86 -5.54 2.56 2.38
N VAL A 87 -4.64 1.76 2.95
CA VAL A 87 -3.44 1.28 2.27
C VAL A 87 -3.43 -0.25 2.32
N PHE A 88 -3.25 -0.88 1.17
CA PHE A 88 -3.10 -2.32 1.04
C PHE A 88 -1.64 -2.68 0.82
N LEU A 89 -1.20 -3.77 1.45
CA LEU A 89 0.16 -4.29 1.35
C LEU A 89 0.09 -5.76 0.95
N ALA A 90 0.81 -6.13 -0.11
CA ALA A 90 1.05 -7.53 -0.46
C ALA A 90 2.30 -8.07 0.25
N TYR A 91 2.52 -9.39 0.17
CA TYR A 91 3.67 -10.04 0.81
C TYR A 91 4.60 -10.73 -0.17
N GLU A 92 5.89 -10.74 0.17
CA GLU A 92 6.90 -11.55 -0.55
C GLU A 92 6.75 -13.05 -0.31
N THR A 93 6.04 -13.46 0.74
CA THR A 93 5.89 -14.87 1.13
C THR A 93 4.72 -15.54 0.43
N ASN A 94 4.78 -16.88 0.37
CA ASN A 94 3.72 -17.74 -0.17
C ASN A 94 2.48 -17.80 0.74
N SER A 95 2.43 -16.98 1.80
CA SER A 95 1.27 -16.93 2.68
C SER A 95 0.11 -16.16 2.04
N ASP A 96 0.35 -15.51 0.89
CA ASP A 96 -0.61 -14.70 0.15
C ASP A 96 -1.29 -13.60 0.97
N ASP A 97 -0.74 -13.30 2.15
CA ASP A 97 -1.32 -12.35 3.09
C ASP A 97 -1.47 -10.97 2.44
N VAL A 98 -2.60 -10.35 2.76
CA VAL A 98 -2.88 -8.96 2.42
C VAL A 98 -3.16 -8.25 3.73
N ILE A 99 -2.42 -7.18 3.97
CA ILE A 99 -2.68 -6.28 5.09
C ILE A 99 -3.35 -5.02 4.57
N ARG A 100 -4.37 -4.57 5.29
CA ARG A 100 -4.97 -3.25 5.13
C ARG A 100 -4.62 -2.38 6.34
N LEU A 101 -4.21 -1.16 6.05
CA LEU A 101 -3.98 -0.10 7.02
C LEU A 101 -5.10 0.94 6.88
N ASP A 102 -5.85 1.16 7.94
CA ASP A 102 -6.97 2.10 7.95
C ASP A 102 -6.59 3.39 8.65
N TYR A 103 -6.47 4.46 7.86
CA TYR A 103 -6.14 5.79 8.34
C TYR A 103 -7.40 6.62 8.68
N GLY A 104 -8.61 6.12 8.38
CA GLY A 104 -9.84 6.90 8.47
C GLY A 104 -9.77 8.10 7.53
N SER A 105 -10.20 9.29 7.96
CA SER A 105 -10.27 10.46 7.07
C SER A 105 -8.93 11.18 6.82
N SER A 106 -7.82 10.75 7.43
CA SER A 106 -6.54 11.48 7.35
C SER A 106 -5.32 10.56 7.39
N PHE A 107 -4.41 10.73 6.43
CA PHE A 107 -3.12 10.02 6.40
C PHE A 107 -2.19 10.39 7.56
N SER A 108 -2.49 11.48 8.27
CA SER A 108 -1.76 11.91 9.46
C SER A 108 -2.08 11.03 10.69
N ASN A 109 -3.18 10.28 10.67
CA ASN A 109 -3.56 9.37 11.74
C ASN A 109 -2.58 8.18 11.89
N THR A 110 -2.62 7.53 13.06
CA THR A 110 -2.06 6.20 13.25
C THR A 110 -3.04 5.18 12.69
N PRO A 111 -2.63 4.31 11.76
CA PRO A 111 -3.57 3.38 11.14
C PRO A 111 -3.98 2.25 12.10
N THR A 112 -5.20 1.73 11.91
CA THR A 112 -5.58 0.42 12.42
C THR A 112 -5.13 -0.65 11.41
N ILE A 113 -4.60 -1.78 11.88
CA ILE A 113 -4.03 -2.83 11.05
C ILE A 113 -5.02 -3.99 10.97
N HIS A 114 -5.35 -4.41 9.74
CA HIS A 114 -6.22 -5.55 9.45
C HIS A 114 -5.46 -6.56 8.58
N ASN A 115 -5.51 -7.84 8.96
CA ASN A 115 -4.96 -8.94 8.17
C ASN A 115 -6.10 -9.76 7.57
N TYR A 116 -6.05 -9.99 6.26
CA TYR A 116 -7.05 -10.79 5.54
C TYR A 116 -6.70 -12.27 5.39
N GLU A 117 -5.60 -12.75 6.01
CA GLU A 117 -5.15 -14.15 5.98
C GLU A 117 -5.15 -14.75 4.55
N GLY A 118 -4.68 -13.93 3.61
CA GLY A 118 -4.54 -14.27 2.19
C GLY A 118 -5.84 -14.58 1.45
N PHE A 119 -6.99 -14.15 1.99
CA PHE A 119 -8.32 -14.32 1.40
C PHE A 119 -8.63 -15.76 0.94
N GLY A 120 -7.93 -16.76 1.46
CA GLY A 120 -8.05 -18.16 1.03
C GLY A 120 -7.75 -18.41 -0.45
N PHE A 121 -6.88 -17.62 -1.11
CA PHE A 121 -6.53 -17.82 -2.52
C PHE A 121 -6.00 -19.26 -2.76
N ILE A 122 -6.73 -20.06 -3.56
CA ILE A 122 -6.21 -21.36 -4.05
C ILE A 122 -5.49 -21.10 -5.38
N THR A 123 -4.30 -20.52 -5.33
CA THR A 123 -3.49 -20.33 -6.53
C THR A 123 -2.08 -20.89 -6.35
N ASN A 124 -1.52 -21.49 -7.40
CA ASN A 124 -0.12 -21.94 -7.42
C ASN A 124 0.84 -20.77 -7.75
N GLY A 125 0.57 -19.56 -7.26
CA GLY A 125 1.36 -18.36 -7.55
C GLY A 125 1.31 -17.37 -6.41
N ALA A 126 2.34 -16.54 -6.27
CA ALA A 126 2.35 -15.46 -5.28
C ALA A 126 1.69 -14.21 -5.87
N VAL A 127 0.95 -13.47 -5.06
CA VAL A 127 0.49 -12.10 -5.39
C VAL A 127 1.69 -11.27 -5.81
N ARG A 128 1.61 -10.60 -6.96
CA ARG A 128 2.69 -9.74 -7.48
C ARG A 128 2.47 -8.27 -7.15
N ASP A 129 1.22 -7.86 -7.14
CA ASP A 129 0.81 -6.48 -6.92
C ASP A 129 -0.62 -6.46 -6.35
N ILE A 130 -1.05 -5.30 -5.88
CA ILE A 130 -2.44 -5.04 -5.48
C ILE A 130 -2.83 -3.72 -6.12
N ASN A 131 -4.04 -3.65 -6.65
CA ASN A 131 -4.65 -2.37 -7.06
C ASN A 131 -6.04 -2.29 -6.43
N SER A 132 -6.30 -1.20 -5.73
CA SER A 132 -7.60 -0.87 -5.16
C SER A 132 -8.31 0.15 -6.04
N LEU A 133 -9.62 -0.05 -6.21
CA LEU A 133 -10.43 0.81 -7.06
C LEU A 133 -11.80 1.02 -6.41
N GLU A 134 -12.37 2.19 -6.64
CA GLU A 134 -13.80 2.43 -6.40
C GLU A 134 -14.47 2.70 -7.74
N ILE A 135 -15.44 1.85 -8.11
CA ILE A 135 -16.17 1.94 -9.38
C ILE A 135 -17.66 1.89 -9.11
N ALA A 136 -18.36 2.98 -9.40
CA ALA A 136 -19.81 3.09 -9.22
C ALA A 136 -20.30 2.74 -7.79
N GLY A 137 -19.45 2.99 -6.78
CA GLY A 137 -19.72 2.70 -5.37
C GLY A 137 -19.22 1.33 -4.90
N ASP A 138 -18.80 0.44 -5.82
CA ASP A 138 -18.17 -0.82 -5.46
C ASP A 138 -16.66 -0.63 -5.25
N LEU A 139 -16.17 -1.13 -4.12
CA LEU A 139 -14.78 -1.21 -3.74
C LEU A 139 -14.20 -2.54 -4.20
N LEU A 140 -13.14 -2.48 -5.00
CA LEU A 140 -12.51 -3.63 -5.61
C LEU A 140 -11.05 -3.74 -5.18
N LEU A 141 -10.57 -4.96 -5.00
CA LEU A 141 -9.14 -5.27 -5.00
C LEU A 141 -8.80 -6.19 -6.16
N VAL A 142 -7.74 -5.85 -6.89
CA VAL A 142 -7.25 -6.61 -8.03
C VAL A 142 -5.85 -7.13 -7.74
N PHE A 143 -5.68 -8.44 -7.87
CA PHE A 143 -4.47 -9.18 -7.53
C PHE A 143 -3.91 -9.88 -8.78
N PRO A 144 -2.90 -9.33 -9.45
CA PRO A 144 -2.10 -10.09 -10.41
C PRO A 144 -1.18 -11.10 -9.68
N PHE A 145 -1.11 -12.32 -10.19
CA PHE A 145 -0.30 -13.41 -9.62
C PHE A 145 0.87 -13.81 -10.52
N SER A 146 1.89 -14.43 -9.93
CA SER A 146 3.10 -14.86 -10.64
C SER A 146 2.89 -15.95 -11.69
N ASN A 147 1.78 -16.69 -11.60
CA ASN A 147 1.35 -17.71 -12.54
C ASN A 147 0.56 -17.13 -13.73
N GLY A 148 0.37 -15.81 -13.78
CA GLY A 148 -0.38 -15.10 -14.82
C GLY A 148 -1.89 -14.97 -14.56
N SER A 149 -2.43 -15.52 -13.46
CA SER A 149 -3.83 -15.27 -13.10
C SER A 149 -4.02 -13.86 -12.54
N VAL A 150 -5.23 -13.33 -12.68
CA VAL A 150 -5.68 -12.10 -12.02
C VAL A 150 -6.96 -12.44 -11.28
N ILE A 151 -7.02 -12.10 -9.99
CA ILE A 151 -8.23 -12.21 -9.19
C ILE A 151 -8.74 -10.80 -8.89
N THR A 152 -10.04 -10.61 -9.01
CA THR A 152 -10.72 -9.39 -8.57
C THR A 152 -11.69 -9.74 -7.47
N MET A 153 -11.60 -9.04 -6.35
CA MET A 153 -12.52 -9.14 -5.23
C MET A 153 -13.41 -7.91 -5.21
N ASN A 154 -14.73 -8.12 -5.06
CA ASN A 154 -15.70 -7.04 -4.91
C ASN A 154 -16.19 -7.02 -3.46
N PHE A 155 -15.87 -5.91 -2.78
CA PHE A 155 -16.23 -5.64 -1.40
C PHE A 155 -17.51 -4.79 -1.28
N GLN A 156 -18.20 -4.53 -2.39
CA GLN A 156 -19.37 -3.64 -2.43
C GLN A 156 -19.01 -2.28 -1.83
N ASP A 157 -19.77 -1.78 -0.87
CA ASP A 157 -19.58 -0.45 -0.29
C ASP A 157 -18.55 -0.37 0.85
N SER A 158 -17.94 -1.49 1.26
CA SER A 158 -16.98 -1.51 2.38
C SER A 158 -15.98 -2.64 2.31
N PHE A 159 -14.68 -2.33 2.49
CA PHE A 159 -13.62 -3.33 2.63
C PHE A 159 -13.77 -4.25 3.87
N ASP A 160 -14.71 -3.97 4.78
CA ASP A 160 -15.06 -4.87 5.88
C ASP A 160 -16.02 -5.99 5.48
N ASN A 161 -16.63 -5.90 4.30
CA ASN A 161 -17.52 -6.93 3.82
C ASN A 161 -16.74 -8.23 3.60
N ILE A 162 -17.20 -9.31 4.24
CA ILE A 162 -16.60 -10.64 4.11
C ILE A 162 -16.85 -11.13 2.69
N VAL A 163 -15.78 -11.29 1.92
CA VAL A 163 -15.83 -11.92 0.61
C VAL A 163 -15.82 -13.42 0.82
N ASP A 164 -16.97 -14.07 0.65
CA ASP A 164 -17.03 -15.53 0.60
C ASP A 164 -16.34 -16.01 -0.68
N VAL A 165 -15.16 -16.61 -0.53
CA VAL A 165 -14.40 -17.21 -1.63
C VAL A 165 -14.76 -18.68 -1.86
N SER A 166 -15.78 -19.21 -1.18
CA SER A 166 -16.34 -20.50 -1.57
C SER A 166 -16.99 -20.34 -2.94
N GLY A 167 -16.35 -20.94 -3.95
CA GLY A 167 -16.89 -20.97 -5.30
C GLY A 167 -18.29 -21.63 -5.33
N PRO A 168 -19.05 -21.49 -6.43
CA PRO A 168 -20.31 -22.21 -6.56
C PRO A 168 -20.05 -23.73 -6.46
N ASP A 169 -20.78 -24.39 -5.56
CA ASP A 169 -20.86 -25.86 -5.41
C ASP A 169 -21.17 -26.58 -6.74
#